data_AF-A0AAE1GAI3-F1
#
_entry.id   AF-A0AAE1GAI3-F1
#
_cell.length_a   1.000
_cell.length_b   1.000
_cell.length_c   1.000
_cell.angle_alpha   90.00
_cell.angle_beta   90.00
_cell.angle_gamma   90.00
#
_symmetry.space_group_name_H-M   'P 1'
#
loop_
_entity.id
_entity.type
_entity.pdbx_description
1 polymer ?
#
loop_
_entity_poly.entity_id
_entity_poly.type
_entity_poly.pdbx_seq_one_letter_code
_entity_poly.pdbx_strand_id
1 'polypeptide(L)'
;MGPGEGGRGKRGRGRQPGEGVGRGRQPGEGERRGKEPGEAIHLARDFGYVCETEFPARQIAEYLCRQHSDPTEQYRRKDLILATKQITKELMDLLNQDRSPLCNTRPQIILEPAIQRHLTHFSLITHGFGSPAIVAALTAIQNFLTESLKHLEKSYPSSNSHLSVTPSIDLKNKEMEKK
;
A
#
# COMPACT_ATOMS: atom_id res chain seq x y z
N MET A 1 -2.93 82.06 69.44
CA MET A 1 -2.89 80.59 69.65
C MET A 1 -3.91 79.96 68.72
N GLY A 2 -3.42 79.30 67.67
CA GLY A 2 -4.24 78.50 66.77
C GLY A 2 -3.28 77.65 65.95
N PRO A 3 -3.12 76.35 66.25
CA PRO A 3 -2.40 75.44 65.39
C PRO A 3 -3.42 74.71 64.50
N GLY A 4 -3.17 74.72 63.21
CA GLY A 4 -3.91 73.95 62.20
C GLY A 4 -2.93 73.57 61.10
N GLU A 5 -2.08 72.61 61.41
CA GLU A 5 -1.09 72.00 60.52
C GLU A 5 -1.75 71.32 59.31
N GLY A 6 -1.05 71.35 58.16
CA GLY A 6 -1.49 70.59 56.99
C GLY A 6 -0.69 70.87 55.71
N GLY A 7 0.62 71.07 55.81
CA GLY A 7 1.50 71.38 54.68
C GLY A 7 2.34 70.20 54.19
N ARG A 8 1.96 69.66 53.02
CA ARG A 8 2.80 69.12 51.91
C ARG A 8 3.95 68.14 52.22
N GLY A 9 3.77 66.88 51.80
CA GLY A 9 4.84 65.92 51.45
C GLY A 9 4.70 65.43 50.00
N LYS A 10 5.78 65.51 49.23
CA LYS A 10 5.87 65.38 47.77
C LYS A 10 6.19 63.95 47.29
N ARG A 11 5.77 63.65 46.05
CA ARG A 11 6.37 62.74 45.03
C ARG A 11 6.05 61.24 45.11
N GLY A 12 5.26 60.80 44.13
CA GLY A 12 5.33 59.47 43.52
C GLY A 12 4.82 59.54 42.09
N ARG A 13 5.74 59.57 41.12
CA ARG A 13 5.43 59.55 39.68
C ARG A 13 4.79 58.19 39.34
N GLY A 14 3.63 58.19 38.69
CA GLY A 14 3.03 57.01 38.08
C GLY A 14 2.29 57.43 36.83
N ARG A 15 2.84 57.08 35.67
CA ARG A 15 2.39 57.44 34.32
C ARG A 15 0.96 56.94 34.03
N GLN A 16 0.14 57.77 33.38
CA GLN A 16 -0.76 57.29 32.33
C GLN A 16 0.06 57.15 31.03
N PRO A 17 -0.09 56.04 30.29
CA PRO A 17 -0.94 56.03 29.09
C PRO A 17 -1.65 54.67 28.95
N GLY A 18 -2.65 54.42 28.13
CA GLY A 18 -3.23 55.09 26.98
C GLY A 18 -4.06 54.02 26.28
N GLU A 19 -5.16 54.43 25.64
CA GLU A 19 -6.00 53.57 24.83
C GLU A 19 -5.18 52.92 23.70
N GLY A 20 -5.38 51.62 23.52
CA GLY A 20 -4.76 50.83 22.47
C GLY A 20 -5.68 49.69 22.07
N VAL A 21 -6.69 50.01 21.26
CA VAL A 21 -7.50 49.03 20.53
C VAL A 21 -6.58 48.30 19.54
N GLY A 22 -6.07 47.14 19.96
CA GLY A 22 -5.17 46.28 19.21
C GLY A 22 -5.85 44.98 18.79
N ARG A 23 -6.23 44.97 17.51
CA ARG A 23 -6.72 43.87 16.67
C ARG A 23 -6.20 42.47 17.04
N GLY A 24 -7.12 41.51 17.03
CA GLY A 24 -6.92 40.16 16.48
C GLY A 24 -5.86 39.29 17.16
N ARG A 25 -6.22 38.64 18.28
CA ARG A 25 -5.64 37.32 18.54
C ARG A 25 -6.29 36.35 17.55
N GLN A 26 -5.55 36.04 16.49
CA GLN A 26 -5.77 34.83 15.71
C GLN A 26 -5.83 33.66 16.70
N PRO A 27 -6.88 32.82 16.68
CA PRO A 27 -6.77 31.52 17.32
C PRO A 27 -5.66 30.78 16.59
N GLY A 28 -4.59 30.43 17.31
CA GLY A 28 -3.50 29.64 16.75
C GLY A 28 -4.07 28.37 16.14
N GLU A 29 -3.89 28.20 14.84
CA GLU A 29 -4.09 26.96 14.08
C GLU A 29 -3.01 25.94 14.44
N GLY A 30 -2.76 25.75 15.74
CA GLY A 30 -1.71 24.90 16.30
C GLY A 30 -2.22 23.65 16.98
N GLU A 31 -3.53 23.49 17.19
CA GLU A 31 -4.05 22.45 18.09
C GLU A 31 -5.26 21.72 17.49
N ARG A 32 -5.08 21.13 16.30
CA ARG A 32 -5.85 19.95 15.86
C ARG A 32 -4.94 18.85 15.33
N ARG A 33 -3.77 18.68 15.96
CA ARG A 33 -2.87 17.55 15.71
C ARG A 33 -2.70 16.78 17.02
N GLY A 34 -3.70 16.02 17.45
CA GLY A 34 -3.60 15.38 18.76
C GLY A 34 -4.75 14.46 19.16
N LYS A 35 -4.96 13.41 18.37
CA LYS A 35 -5.65 12.11 18.61
C LYS A 35 -6.16 11.63 17.24
N GLU A 36 -5.74 10.56 16.57
CA GLU A 36 -4.83 9.45 16.85
C GLU A 36 -4.02 9.13 15.58
N PRO A 37 -2.81 9.70 15.39
CA PRO A 37 -1.90 9.23 14.34
C PRO A 37 -1.44 7.78 14.59
N GLY A 38 -1.45 7.33 15.86
CA GLY A 38 -1.02 5.98 16.24
C GLY A 38 -2.01 4.88 15.89
N GLU A 39 -3.32 5.12 16.04
CA GLU A 39 -4.33 4.06 15.84
C GLU A 39 -4.49 3.67 14.38
N ALA A 40 -4.51 4.64 13.45
CA ALA A 40 -4.55 4.36 12.01
C ALA A 40 -3.28 3.63 11.52
N ILE A 41 -2.11 3.98 12.07
CA ILE A 41 -0.84 3.31 11.74
C ILE A 41 -0.81 1.89 12.31
N HIS A 42 -1.27 1.69 13.54
CA HIS A 42 -1.37 0.37 14.13
C HIS A 42 -2.37 -0.49 13.36
N LEU A 43 -3.54 0.06 13.01
CA LEU A 43 -4.55 -0.62 12.20
C LEU A 43 -3.99 -1.03 10.83
N ALA A 44 -3.20 -0.18 10.17
CA ALA A 44 -2.54 -0.51 8.91
C ALA A 44 -1.58 -1.69 9.05
N ARG A 45 -0.82 -1.70 10.14
CA ARG A 45 0.11 -2.80 10.45
C ARG A 45 -0.65 -4.10 10.75
N ASP A 46 -1.66 -4.04 11.61
CA ASP A 46 -2.45 -5.20 12.02
C ASP A 46 -3.21 -5.77 10.81
N PHE A 47 -3.79 -4.91 9.98
CA PHE A 47 -4.43 -5.31 8.74
C PHE A 47 -3.44 -5.96 7.77
N GLY A 48 -2.23 -5.42 7.65
CA GLY A 48 -1.13 -6.01 6.90
C GLY A 48 -0.80 -7.43 7.37
N TYR A 49 -0.63 -7.59 8.68
CA TYR A 49 -0.35 -8.89 9.29
C TYR A 49 -1.47 -9.90 9.01
N VAL A 50 -2.73 -9.53 9.27
CA VAL A 50 -3.89 -10.41 9.01
C VAL A 50 -3.99 -10.79 7.53
N CYS A 51 -3.74 -9.86 6.62
CA CYS A 51 -3.73 -10.13 5.18
C CYS A 51 -2.63 -11.11 4.77
N GLU A 52 -1.51 -11.14 5.49
CA GLU A 52 -0.40 -12.03 5.19
C GLU A 52 -0.54 -13.41 5.86
N THR A 53 -0.98 -13.46 7.12
CA THR A 53 -0.98 -14.70 7.91
C THR A 53 -2.33 -15.41 7.97
N GLU A 54 -3.43 -14.65 8.08
CA GLU A 54 -4.76 -15.22 8.34
C GLU A 54 -5.60 -15.36 7.06
N PHE A 55 -5.26 -14.61 6.00
CA PHE A 55 -6.02 -14.66 4.77
C PHE A 55 -5.89 -16.05 4.12
N PRO A 56 -7.00 -16.79 3.87
CA PRO A 56 -6.97 -18.17 3.42
C PRO A 56 -6.74 -18.28 1.90
N ALA A 57 -5.67 -17.65 1.41
CA ALA A 57 -5.29 -17.55 0.00
C ALA A 57 -5.27 -18.91 -0.70
N ARG A 58 -4.69 -19.92 -0.03
CA ARG A 58 -4.55 -21.27 -0.59
C ARG A 58 -5.90 -21.97 -0.73
N GLN A 59 -6.72 -21.96 0.31
CA GLN A 59 -8.01 -22.64 0.31
C GLN A 59 -8.95 -22.02 -0.75
N ILE A 60 -8.92 -20.69 -0.89
CA ILE A 60 -9.68 -19.98 -1.93
C ILE A 60 -9.16 -20.35 -3.33
N ALA A 61 -7.83 -20.39 -3.53
CA ALA A 61 -7.22 -20.79 -4.79
C ALA A 61 -7.60 -22.22 -5.19
N GLU A 62 -7.52 -23.17 -4.25
CA GLU A 62 -7.94 -24.56 -4.46
C GLU A 62 -9.40 -24.65 -4.89
N TYR A 63 -10.28 -23.94 -4.17
CA TYR A 63 -11.71 -23.96 -4.43
C TYR A 63 -12.06 -23.43 -5.83
N LEU A 64 -11.49 -22.29 -6.23
CA LEU A 64 -11.77 -21.66 -7.52
C LEU A 64 -11.11 -22.38 -8.71
N CYS A 65 -9.93 -22.98 -8.51
CA CYS A 65 -9.24 -23.68 -9.60
C CYS A 65 -9.90 -25.02 -9.94
N ARG A 66 -10.60 -25.67 -9.00
CA ARG A 66 -11.35 -26.92 -9.25
C ARG A 66 -12.44 -26.79 -10.33
N GLN A 67 -12.92 -25.57 -10.59
CA GLN A 67 -13.98 -25.32 -11.58
C GLN A 67 -13.47 -25.35 -13.04
N HIS A 68 -12.16 -25.40 -13.27
CA HIS A 68 -11.57 -25.28 -14.60
C HIS A 68 -10.84 -26.59 -14.96
N SER A 69 -11.56 -27.59 -15.47
CA SER A 69 -11.01 -28.92 -15.78
C SER A 69 -10.46 -29.07 -17.21
N ASP A 70 -10.85 -28.19 -18.14
CA ASP A 70 -10.42 -28.25 -19.54
C ASP A 70 -8.96 -27.74 -19.71
N PRO A 71 -8.04 -28.53 -20.29
CA PRO A 71 -6.67 -28.11 -20.57
C PRO A 71 -6.53 -26.77 -21.27
N THR A 72 -7.39 -26.47 -22.26
CA THR A 72 -7.29 -25.23 -23.06
C THR A 72 -7.63 -24.00 -22.21
N GLU A 73 -8.67 -24.12 -21.38
CA GLU A 73 -9.07 -23.08 -20.44
C GLU A 73 -8.04 -22.88 -19.32
N GLN A 74 -7.31 -23.93 -18.94
CA GLN A 74 -6.25 -23.83 -17.93
C GLN A 74 -5.04 -23.04 -18.43
N TYR A 75 -4.60 -23.23 -19.69
CA TYR A 75 -3.53 -22.42 -20.27
C TYR A 75 -3.92 -20.94 -20.32
N ARG A 76 -5.11 -20.64 -20.84
CA ARG A 76 -5.65 -19.27 -20.85
C ARG A 76 -5.73 -18.69 -19.44
N ARG A 77 -6.18 -19.48 -18.47
CA ARG A 77 -6.29 -19.05 -17.06
C ARG A 77 -4.93 -18.77 -16.44
N LYS A 78 -3.90 -19.56 -16.76
CA LYS A 78 -2.52 -19.30 -16.31
C LYS A 78 -2.04 -17.93 -16.80
N ASP A 79 -2.25 -17.61 -18.08
CA ASP A 79 -1.85 -16.33 -18.65
C ASP A 79 -2.59 -15.16 -18.01
N LEU A 80 -3.91 -15.31 -17.78
CA LEU A 80 -4.70 -14.30 -17.08
C LEU A 80 -4.22 -14.06 -15.65
N ILE A 81 -3.85 -15.13 -14.93
CA ILE A 81 -3.30 -15.00 -13.57
C ILE A 81 -1.97 -14.26 -13.60
N LEU A 82 -1.06 -14.59 -14.53
CA LEU A 82 0.22 -13.91 -14.67
C LEU A 82 0.06 -12.42 -15.02
N ALA A 83 -0.82 -12.10 -15.97
CA ALA A 83 -1.14 -10.72 -16.33
C ALA A 83 -1.70 -9.95 -15.13
N THR A 84 -2.62 -10.56 -14.37
CA THR A 84 -3.18 -9.95 -13.16
C THR A 84 -2.09 -9.68 -12.12
N LYS A 85 -1.20 -10.65 -11.88
CA LYS A 85 -0.06 -10.51 -10.94
C LYS A 85 0.86 -9.35 -11.28
N GLN A 86 1.06 -9.09 -12.57
CA GLN A 86 1.89 -7.99 -13.06
C GLN A 86 1.23 -6.64 -12.77
N ILE A 87 -0.04 -6.48 -13.17
CA ILE A 87 -0.78 -5.22 -12.97
C ILE A 87 -0.95 -4.88 -11.48
N THR A 88 -1.25 -5.87 -10.64
CA THR A 88 -1.35 -5.65 -9.18
C THR A 88 -0.01 -5.27 -8.57
N LYS A 89 1.10 -5.82 -9.08
CA LYS A 89 2.46 -5.48 -8.62
C LYS A 89 2.83 -4.05 -9.01
N GLU A 90 2.51 -3.61 -10.21
CA GLU A 90 2.76 -2.23 -10.67
C GLU A 90 2.05 -1.20 -9.77
N LEU A 91 0.77 -1.45 -9.46
CA LEU A 91 0.02 -0.59 -8.54
C LEU A 91 0.63 -0.60 -7.14
N MET A 92 1.01 -1.78 -6.63
CA MET A 92 1.66 -1.91 -5.32
C MET A 92 2.98 -1.11 -5.28
N ASP A 93 3.78 -1.18 -6.34
CA ASP A 93 5.07 -0.48 -6.41
C ASP A 93 4.90 1.04 -6.47
N LEU A 94 3.86 1.53 -7.16
CA LEU A 94 3.51 2.95 -7.14
C LEU A 94 3.08 3.40 -5.74
N LEU A 95 2.23 2.62 -5.06
CA LEU A 95 1.76 2.95 -3.70
C LEU A 95 2.90 2.87 -2.67
N ASN A 96 3.86 1.95 -2.84
CA ASN A 96 5.06 1.89 -1.99
C ASN A 96 6.03 3.07 -2.20
N GLN A 97 5.91 3.78 -3.32
CA GLN A 97 6.64 5.02 -3.59
C GLN A 97 5.91 6.26 -3.06
N ASP A 98 4.70 6.11 -2.49
CA ASP A 98 3.97 7.22 -1.90
C ASP A 98 4.75 7.82 -0.73
N ARG A 99 5.29 9.02 -0.94
CA ARG A 99 6.03 9.80 0.06
C ARG A 99 5.17 10.92 0.63
N SER A 100 3.86 10.70 0.75
CA SER A 100 2.96 11.65 1.39
C SER A 100 3.45 11.98 2.80
N PRO A 101 3.53 13.27 3.19
CA PRO A 101 4.07 13.68 4.47
C PRO A 101 3.15 13.25 5.61
N LEU A 102 3.36 12.03 6.10
CA LEU A 102 2.72 11.47 7.28
C LEU A 102 3.63 11.76 8.48
N CYS A 103 3.07 12.36 9.53
CA CYS A 103 3.75 12.60 10.82
C CYS A 103 5.13 13.28 10.70
N ASN A 104 5.16 14.60 10.47
CA ASN A 104 6.35 15.48 10.57
C ASN A 104 7.59 15.09 9.74
N THR A 105 7.52 14.02 8.95
CA THR A 105 8.54 13.63 7.97
C THR A 105 8.21 14.28 6.64
N ARG A 106 9.21 14.91 6.01
CA ARG A 106 9.12 15.47 4.65
C ARG A 106 10.10 14.72 3.75
N PRO A 107 9.81 13.44 3.42
CA PRO A 107 10.62 12.73 2.43
C PRO A 107 10.65 13.50 1.11
N GLN A 108 11.76 13.41 0.37
CA GLN A 108 11.80 13.96 -0.99
C GLN A 108 10.70 13.29 -1.82
N ILE A 109 9.94 14.10 -2.54
CA ILE A 109 8.89 13.63 -3.45
C ILE A 109 9.61 12.99 -4.65
N ILE A 110 9.39 11.70 -4.85
CA ILE A 110 9.97 10.91 -5.96
C ILE A 110 8.95 10.78 -7.11
N LEU A 111 7.66 10.78 -6.78
CA LEU A 111 6.56 10.68 -7.75
C LEU A 111 6.27 12.00 -8.45
N GLU A 112 5.68 11.92 -9.64
CA GLU A 112 5.22 13.09 -10.37
C GLU A 112 4.23 13.92 -9.51
N PRO A 113 4.36 15.26 -9.47
CA PRO A 113 3.54 16.12 -8.61
C PRO A 113 2.03 15.92 -8.78
N ALA A 114 1.57 15.60 -9.99
CA ALA A 114 0.16 15.33 -10.29
C ALA A 114 -0.35 14.08 -9.55
N ILE A 115 0.44 13.00 -9.48
CA ILE A 115 0.08 11.76 -8.79
C ILE A 115 0.23 11.94 -7.28
N GLN A 116 1.35 12.51 -6.83
CA GLN A 116 1.63 12.71 -5.41
C GLN A 116 0.54 13.54 -4.73
N ARG A 117 -0.01 14.57 -5.39
CA ARG A 117 -1.12 15.37 -4.86
C ARG A 117 -2.35 14.53 -4.50
N HIS A 118 -2.74 13.60 -5.39
CA HIS A 118 -3.91 12.75 -5.16
C HIS A 118 -3.64 11.74 -4.04
N LEU A 119 -2.45 11.12 -4.02
CA LEU A 119 -2.05 10.19 -2.95
C LEU A 119 -1.96 10.89 -1.59
N THR A 120 -1.48 12.13 -1.54
CA THR A 120 -1.44 12.93 -0.31
C THR A 120 -2.83 13.29 0.18
N HIS A 121 -3.73 13.70 -0.72
CA HIS A 121 -5.13 13.94 -0.35
C HIS A 121 -5.79 12.66 0.21
N PHE A 122 -5.59 11.52 -0.45
CA PHE A 122 -6.08 10.23 0.01
C PHE A 122 -5.50 9.84 1.38
N SER A 123 -4.19 10.00 1.57
CA SER A 123 -3.51 9.76 2.85
C SER A 123 -4.03 10.66 3.97
N LEU A 124 -4.34 11.93 3.68
CA LEU A 124 -4.90 12.85 4.67
C LEU A 124 -6.32 12.45 5.08
N ILE A 125 -7.17 12.06 4.12
CA ILE A 125 -8.56 11.63 4.41
C ILE A 125 -8.59 10.28 5.13
N THR A 126 -7.70 9.35 4.77
CA THR A 126 -7.63 8.01 5.37
C THR A 126 -6.75 7.96 6.62
N HIS A 127 -6.33 9.12 7.14
CA HIS A 127 -5.44 9.22 8.31
C HIS A 127 -4.13 8.41 8.18
N GLY A 128 -3.64 8.19 6.96
CA GLY A 128 -2.43 7.43 6.67
C GLY A 128 -2.62 5.91 6.65
N PHE A 129 -3.82 5.40 6.94
CA PHE A 129 -4.14 3.96 6.86
C PHE A 129 -4.32 3.47 5.41
N GLY A 130 -4.89 4.32 4.54
CA GLY A 130 -5.41 3.89 3.24
C GLY A 130 -4.38 3.27 2.30
N SER A 131 -3.28 3.98 2.00
CA SER A 131 -2.27 3.47 1.07
C SER A 131 -1.63 2.14 1.56
N PRO A 132 -1.19 2.03 2.83
CA PRO A 132 -0.74 0.75 3.40
C PRO A 132 -1.79 -0.37 3.36
N ALA A 133 -3.06 -0.05 3.61
CA ALA A 133 -4.14 -1.04 3.57
C ALA A 133 -4.36 -1.59 2.15
N ILE A 134 -4.33 -0.74 1.14
CA ILE A 134 -4.43 -1.20 -0.26
C ILE A 134 -3.23 -2.08 -0.61
N VAL A 135 -2.01 -1.69 -0.21
CA VAL A 135 -0.81 -2.52 -0.42
C VAL A 135 -0.96 -3.89 0.26
N ALA A 136 -1.41 -3.93 1.51
CA ALA A 136 -1.67 -5.17 2.24
C ALA A 136 -2.71 -6.07 1.54
N ALA A 137 -3.82 -5.49 1.07
CA ALA A 137 -4.84 -6.23 0.33
C ALA A 137 -4.29 -6.77 -1.01
N LEU A 138 -3.49 -5.98 -1.71
CA LEU A 138 -2.81 -6.43 -2.93
C LEU A 138 -1.82 -7.57 -2.64
N THR A 139 -1.12 -7.56 -1.49
CA THR A 139 -0.26 -8.67 -1.06
C THR A 139 -1.06 -9.96 -0.85
N ALA A 140 -2.22 -9.89 -0.18
CA ALA A 140 -3.11 -11.03 -0.03
C ALA A 140 -3.57 -11.58 -1.39
N ILE A 141 -3.90 -10.70 -2.34
CA ILE A 141 -4.23 -11.09 -3.72
C ILE A 141 -3.03 -11.74 -4.42
N GLN A 142 -1.82 -11.19 -4.28
CA GLN A 142 -0.61 -11.79 -4.85
C GLN A 142 -0.36 -13.20 -4.32
N ASN A 143 -0.61 -13.43 -3.03
CA ASN A 143 -0.51 -14.75 -2.41
C ASN A 143 -1.54 -15.70 -3.01
N PHE A 144 -2.81 -15.28 -3.12
CA PHE A 144 -3.87 -16.05 -3.77
C PHE A 144 -3.53 -16.42 -5.22
N LEU A 145 -3.05 -15.46 -6.02
CA LEU A 145 -2.68 -15.71 -7.41
C LEU A 145 -1.49 -16.67 -7.50
N THR A 146 -0.55 -16.60 -6.56
CA THR A 146 0.59 -17.53 -6.48
C THR A 146 0.15 -18.94 -6.14
N GLU A 147 -0.74 -19.12 -5.16
CA GLU A 147 -1.30 -20.43 -4.84
C GLU A 147 -2.13 -20.98 -6.02
N SER A 148 -2.88 -20.13 -6.72
CA SER A 148 -3.63 -20.53 -7.92
C SER A 148 -2.71 -21.08 -9.01
N LEU A 149 -1.55 -20.45 -9.25
CA LEU A 149 -0.54 -20.97 -10.19
C LEU A 149 0.01 -22.33 -9.74
N LYS A 150 0.34 -22.48 -8.46
CA LYS A 150 0.81 -23.76 -7.90
C LYS A 150 -0.20 -24.89 -8.09
N HIS A 151 -1.50 -24.59 -8.01
CA HIS A 151 -2.55 -25.58 -8.27
C HIS A 151 -2.62 -25.98 -9.74
N LEU A 152 -2.56 -25.02 -10.66
CA LEU A 152 -2.56 -25.31 -12.09
C LEU A 152 -1.34 -26.15 -12.50
N GLU A 153 -0.16 -25.88 -11.94
CA GLU A 153 1.06 -26.67 -12.20
C GLU A 153 1.00 -28.10 -11.65
N LYS A 154 0.30 -28.32 -10.54
CA LYS A 154 0.08 -29.68 -9.99
C LYS A 154 -0.97 -30.47 -10.78
N SER A 155 -2.00 -29.79 -11.28
CA SER A 155 -3.05 -30.43 -12.09
C SER A 155 -2.52 -30.91 -13.44
N TYR A 156 -1.53 -30.23 -14.01
CA TYR A 156 -0.83 -30.65 -15.22
C TYR A 156 0.67 -30.36 -15.08
N PRO A 157 1.48 -31.33 -14.59
CA PRO A 157 2.92 -31.23 -14.78
C PRO A 157 3.15 -31.08 -16.27
N SER A 158 3.72 -29.94 -16.68
CA SER A 158 4.01 -29.68 -18.09
C SER A 158 4.74 -30.90 -18.65
N SER A 159 4.15 -31.54 -19.65
CA SER A 159 4.79 -32.58 -20.47
C SER A 159 5.85 -31.94 -21.36
N ASN A 160 6.81 -31.24 -20.75
CA ASN A 160 7.88 -30.51 -21.45
C ASN A 160 9.28 -30.96 -21.02
N SER A 161 9.41 -32.21 -20.54
CA SER A 161 10.71 -32.78 -20.20
C SER A 161 10.75 -34.30 -20.41
N HIS A 162 10.34 -34.80 -21.59
CA HIS A 162 10.81 -36.09 -22.13
C HIS A 162 10.35 -36.32 -23.58
N LEU A 163 10.91 -35.57 -24.55
CA LEU A 163 11.14 -36.16 -25.87
C LEU A 163 12.59 -36.61 -25.87
N SER A 164 12.81 -37.79 -25.28
CA SER A 164 13.93 -38.63 -25.65
C SER A 164 13.98 -38.71 -27.16
N VAL A 165 15.08 -38.23 -27.73
CA VAL A 165 15.51 -38.63 -29.08
C VAL A 165 15.71 -40.15 -29.02
N THR A 166 14.67 -40.89 -29.40
CA THR A 166 14.80 -42.28 -29.82
C THR A 166 14.93 -42.27 -31.35
N PRO A 167 16.08 -42.64 -31.92
CA PRO A 167 16.14 -42.93 -33.34
C PRO A 167 15.43 -44.28 -33.55
N SER A 168 14.14 -44.22 -33.85
CA SER A 168 13.39 -45.39 -34.28
C SER A 168 13.88 -45.83 -35.66
N ILE A 169 14.78 -46.83 -35.65
CA ILE A 169 14.78 -48.01 -36.52
C ILE A 169 13.96 -47.90 -37.81
N ASP A 170 14.66 -47.60 -38.91
CA ASP A 170 14.17 -47.73 -40.27
C ASP A 170 14.02 -49.23 -40.62
N LEU A 171 12.78 -49.69 -40.74
CA LEU A 171 12.44 -51.02 -41.19
C LEU A 171 12.39 -51.06 -42.72
N LYS A 172 13.08 -52.08 -43.27
CA LYS A 172 12.86 -52.70 -44.58
C LYS A 172 13.14 -51.83 -45.80
N ASN A 173 14.32 -52.06 -46.41
CA ASN A 173 14.43 -52.36 -47.85
C ASN A 173 15.87 -52.75 -48.22
N LYS A 174 16.25 -54.03 -48.06
CA LYS A 174 17.30 -54.64 -48.88
C LYS A 174 17.28 -56.17 -48.83
N GLU A 175 16.27 -56.75 -49.43
CA GLU A 175 16.35 -58.15 -49.86
C GLU A 175 15.52 -58.33 -51.13
N MET A 176 16.16 -58.13 -52.28
CA MET A 176 15.85 -58.74 -53.59
C MET A 176 16.66 -58.01 -54.68
N GLU A 177 17.95 -58.32 -54.77
CA GLU A 177 18.66 -58.26 -56.07
C GLU A 177 19.66 -59.41 -56.10
N LYS A 178 19.11 -60.60 -56.34
CA LYS A 178 19.85 -61.73 -56.87
C LYS A 178 19.06 -62.24 -58.06
N LYS A 179 19.36 -61.67 -59.23
CA LYS A 179 19.16 -62.29 -60.54
C LYS A 179 20.08 -61.62 -61.55
#